data_AF-A0A965UPM0-F1
#
_entry.id   AF-A0A965UPM0-F1
#
_cell.length_a   1.000
_cell.length_b   1.000
_cell.length_c   1.000
_cell.angle_alpha   90.00
_cell.angle_beta   90.00
_cell.angle_gamma   90.00
#
_symmetry.space_group_name_H-M   'P 1'
#
loop_
_entity.id
_entity.type
_entity.pdbx_description
1 polymer ?
#
loop_
_entity_poly.entity_id
_entity_poly.type
_entity_poly.pdbx_seq_one_letter_code
_entity_poly.pdbx_strand_id
1 'polypeptide(L)'
;MATYSQLPGDLTLQIVRGDEVSFSAVFTGVDLTSYTLAAGIYSGFGATATDTLVATPTLTKTVATVAGVTSSTVQVSLTETQTAAISPTG
;
A
#
# COMPACT_ATOMS: atom_id res chain seq x y z
N MET A 1 0.52 -12.56 25.11
CA MET A 1 0.10 -12.42 23.71
C MET A 1 1.05 -11.42 23.07
N ALA A 2 1.82 -11.82 22.06
CA ALA A 2 2.78 -10.92 21.42
C ALA A 2 2.03 -9.92 20.54
N THR A 3 1.99 -8.67 20.96
CA THR A 3 1.46 -7.56 20.15
C THR A 3 2.54 -7.17 19.15
N TYR A 4 2.38 -7.56 17.89
CA TYR A 4 3.26 -7.07 16.82
C TYR A 4 2.88 -5.61 16.56
N SER A 5 3.77 -4.69 16.95
CA SER A 5 3.64 -3.26 16.66
C SER A 5 4.78 -2.88 15.73
N GLN A 6 4.48 -2.76 14.44
CA GLN A 6 5.39 -2.13 13.49
C GLN A 6 5.18 -0.63 13.62
N LEU A 7 6.22 0.08 14.04
CA LEU A 7 6.25 1.56 13.99
C LEU A 7 6.00 1.98 12.53
N PRO A 8 5.12 2.95 12.25
CA PRO A 8 4.95 3.49 10.91
C PRO A 8 6.31 3.97 10.40
N GLY A 9 6.85 3.29 9.39
CA GLY A 9 8.03 3.75 8.68
C GLY A 9 7.59 4.62 7.51
N ASP A 10 8.29 5.72 7.28
CA ASP A 10 8.06 6.55 6.11
C ASP A 10 8.61 5.84 4.86
N LEU A 11 7.75 5.63 3.87
CA LEU A 11 8.13 5.13 2.55
C LEU A 11 8.10 6.30 1.57
N THR A 12 9.28 6.76 1.14
CA THR A 12 9.37 7.76 0.07
C THR A 12 9.34 7.06 -1.29
N LEU A 13 8.31 7.33 -2.08
CA LEU A 13 8.18 6.84 -3.46
C LEU A 13 8.23 8.04 -4.42
N GLN A 14 9.05 7.94 -5.46
CA GLN A 14 8.99 8.86 -6.59
C GLN A 14 8.23 8.19 -7.72
N ILE A 15 7.09 8.75 -8.09
CA ILE A 15 6.20 8.23 -9.12
C ILE A 15 6.21 9.21 -10.29
N VAL A 16 6.47 8.70 -11.50
CA VAL A 16 6.29 9.48 -12.73
C VAL A 16 4.79 9.50 -13.05
N ARG A 17 4.27 10.68 -13.37
CA ARG A 17 2.86 10.84 -13.73
C ARG A 17 2.56 10.05 -15.00
N GLY A 18 1.51 9.24 -14.96
CA GLY A 18 1.07 8.44 -16.10
C GLY A 18 1.82 7.12 -16.27
N ASP A 19 2.71 6.77 -15.34
CA ASP A 19 3.31 5.43 -15.31
C ASP A 19 2.50 4.48 -14.43
N GLU A 20 2.67 3.18 -14.69
CA GLU A 20 2.24 2.13 -13.78
C GLU A 20 3.22 2.01 -12.60
N VAL A 21 2.69 1.84 -11.39
CA VAL A 21 3.51 1.66 -10.19
C VAL A 21 3.08 0.39 -9.49
N SER A 22 4.05 -0.41 -9.06
CA SER A 22 3.77 -1.58 -8.25
C SER A 22 4.86 -1.79 -7.20
N PHE A 23 4.46 -2.17 -5.99
CA PHE A 23 5.39 -2.55 -4.93
C PHE A 23 4.76 -3.62 -4.03
N SER A 24 5.61 -4.36 -3.32
CA SER A 24 5.20 -5.42 -2.41
C SER A 24 5.48 -5.05 -0.96
N ALA A 25 4.47 -5.22 -0.10
CA ALA A 25 4.63 -5.22 1.34
C ALA A 25 4.68 -6.67 1.82
N VAL A 26 5.79 -7.08 2.43
CA VAL A 26 6.00 -8.44 2.93
C VAL A 26 5.84 -8.46 4.44
N PHE A 27 4.95 -9.32 4.92
CA PHE A 27 4.65 -9.54 6.33
C PHE A 27 5.14 -10.94 6.72
N THR A 28 6.38 -11.02 7.18
CA THR A 28 7.00 -12.29 7.59
C THR A 28 6.39 -12.79 8.90
N GLY A 29 5.98 -14.05 8.95
CA GLY A 29 5.38 -14.65 10.14
C GLY A 29 3.95 -14.19 10.44
N VAL A 30 3.32 -13.47 9.50
CA VAL A 30 1.94 -12.98 9.63
C VAL A 30 1.08 -13.62 8.56
N ASP A 31 0.00 -14.27 8.99
CA ASP A 31 -1.05 -14.80 8.11
C ASP A 31 -2.18 -13.77 7.96
N LEU A 32 -2.29 -13.20 6.75
CA LEU A 32 -3.32 -12.23 6.42
C LEU A 32 -4.55 -12.88 5.75
N THR A 33 -4.68 -14.21 5.68
CA THR A 33 -5.72 -14.92 4.91
C THR A 33 -7.13 -14.40 5.19
N SER A 34 -7.50 -14.26 6.47
CA SER A 34 -8.82 -13.79 6.90
C SER A 34 -8.98 -12.27 6.96
N TYR A 35 -7.93 -11.50 6.65
CA TYR A 35 -7.95 -10.04 6.73
C TYR A 35 -8.50 -9.42 5.45
N THR A 36 -9.34 -8.41 5.63
CA THR A 36 -9.71 -7.46 4.57
C THR A 36 -8.60 -6.44 4.40
N LEU A 37 -8.21 -6.17 3.15
CA LEU A 37 -7.22 -5.16 2.82
C LEU A 37 -7.90 -3.96 2.17
N ALA A 38 -7.49 -2.76 2.56
CA ALA A 38 -7.92 -1.52 1.95
C ALA A 38 -6.74 -0.56 1.86
N ALA A 39 -6.67 0.21 0.78
CA ALA A 39 -5.69 1.26 0.59
C ALA A 39 -6.36 2.41 -0.16
N GLY A 40 -5.90 3.62 0.13
CA GLY A 40 -6.34 4.84 -0.54
C GLY A 40 -5.17 5.82 -0.60
N ILE A 41 -5.09 6.56 -1.70
CA ILE A 41 -4.18 7.68 -1.85
C ILE A 41 -4.99 8.94 -1.63
N TYR A 42 -4.55 9.75 -0.67
CA TYR A 42 -5.24 10.96 -0.26
C TYR A 42 -4.42 12.20 -0.61
N SER A 43 -5.10 13.32 -0.88
CA SER A 43 -4.43 14.56 -1.24
C SER A 43 -3.90 15.34 -0.03
N GLY A 44 -2.71 15.93 -0.25
CA GLY A 44 -2.03 16.83 0.67
C GLY A 44 -1.04 16.14 1.63
N PHE A 45 -0.39 16.92 2.47
CA PHE A 45 0.65 16.46 3.39
C PHE A 45 0.64 17.30 4.67
N GLY A 46 0.72 16.66 5.84
CA GLY A 46 0.74 17.35 7.12
C GLY A 46 -0.48 18.27 7.33
N ALA A 47 -0.23 19.52 7.75
CA ALA A 47 -1.30 20.49 8.05
C ALA A 47 -2.09 20.98 6.82
N THR A 48 -1.66 20.64 5.60
CA THR A 48 -2.36 20.99 4.36
C THR A 48 -3.05 19.79 3.72
N ALA A 49 -3.15 18.66 4.43
CA ALA A 49 -3.94 17.51 4.01
C ALA A 49 -5.42 17.91 3.89
N THR A 50 -6.05 17.57 2.77
CA THR A 50 -7.51 17.69 2.61
C THR A 50 -8.21 16.35 2.78
N ASP A 51 -7.44 15.28 3.02
CA ASP A 51 -7.90 13.90 3.22
C ASP A 51 -8.93 13.42 2.18
N THR A 52 -8.81 13.96 0.97
CA THR A 52 -9.71 13.63 -0.13
C THR A 52 -9.13 12.45 -0.88
N LEU A 53 -9.91 11.40 -1.08
CA LEU A 53 -9.47 10.22 -1.82
C LEU A 53 -9.25 10.58 -3.29
N VAL A 54 -8.03 10.34 -3.77
CA VAL A 54 -7.58 10.66 -5.14
C VAL A 54 -7.51 9.41 -6.01
N ALA A 55 -7.03 8.31 -5.44
CA ALA A 55 -6.93 7.04 -6.14
C ALA A 55 -7.04 5.85 -5.16
N THR A 56 -7.61 4.76 -5.65
CA THR A 56 -7.72 3.49 -4.91
C THR A 56 -6.83 2.44 -5.57
N PRO A 57 -5.66 2.12 -5.01
CA PRO A 57 -4.78 1.09 -5.56
C PRO A 57 -5.47 -0.27 -5.64
N THR A 58 -5.04 -1.09 -6.59
CA THR A 58 -5.38 -2.52 -6.58
C THR A 58 -4.50 -3.23 -5.58
N LEU A 59 -5.11 -4.07 -4.74
CA LEU A 59 -4.41 -4.89 -3.76
C LEU A 59 -4.56 -6.37 -4.10
N THR A 60 -3.44 -7.08 -4.19
CA THR A 60 -3.44 -8.54 -4.32
C THR A 60 -2.70 -9.15 -3.14
N LYS A 61 -3.35 -10.08 -2.45
CA LYS A 61 -2.79 -10.79 -1.31
C LYS A 61 -2.34 -12.18 -1.74
N THR A 62 -1.15 -12.57 -1.32
CA THR A 62 -0.64 -13.93 -1.45
C THR A 62 -0.12 -14.39 -0.10
N VAL A 63 -0.44 -15.62 0.28
CA VAL A 63 -0.01 -16.23 1.55
C VAL A 63 0.78 -17.49 1.22
N ALA A 64 1.91 -17.67 1.87
CA ALA A 64 2.76 -18.84 1.69
C ALA A 64 3.31 -19.32 3.04
N THR A 65 3.36 -20.64 3.22
CA THR A 65 3.97 -21.27 4.39
C THR A 65 5.24 -22.00 3.95
N VAL A 66 6.39 -21.57 4.47
CA VAL A 66 7.69 -22.18 4.18
C VAL A 66 8.33 -22.58 5.50
N ALA A 67 8.74 -23.85 5.62
CA ALA A 67 9.35 -24.39 6.84
C ALA A 67 8.54 -24.10 8.13
N GLY A 68 7.21 -24.13 8.04
CA GLY A 68 6.31 -23.86 9.17
C GLY A 68 6.09 -22.38 9.50
N VAL A 69 6.69 -21.45 8.75
CA VAL A 69 6.45 -20.01 8.89
C VAL A 69 5.51 -19.54 7.80
N THR A 70 4.31 -19.09 8.19
CA THR A 70 3.37 -18.44 7.26
C THR A 70 3.71 -16.97 7.12
N SER A 71 3.92 -16.52 5.87
CA SER A 71 4.15 -15.12 5.54
C SER A 71 3.15 -14.66 4.48
N SER A 72 2.81 -13.38 4.52
CA SER A 72 1.88 -12.78 3.56
C SER A 72 2.57 -11.69 2.77
N THR A 73 2.29 -11.62 1.48
CA THR A 73 2.70 -10.54 0.60
C THR A 73 1.47 -9.81 0.11
N VAL A 74 1.46 -8.49 0.29
CA VAL A 74 0.45 -7.61 -0.31
C VAL A 74 1.11 -6.85 -1.45
N GLN A 75 0.72 -7.19 -2.67
CA GLN A 75 1.08 -6.42 -3.85
C GLN A 75 0.13 -5.23 -3.97
N VAL A 76 0.69 -4.04 -4.02
CA VAL A 76 -0.02 -2.79 -4.27
C VAL A 76 0.31 -2.35 -5.69
N SER A 77 -0.71 -2.04 -6.49
CA SER A 77 -0.53 -1.58 -7.86
C SER A 77 -1.42 -0.38 -8.19
N LEU A 78 -0.86 0.55 -8.94
CA LEU A 78 -1.52 1.72 -9.50
C LEU A 78 -1.40 1.68 -11.02
N THR A 79 -2.50 1.94 -11.71
CA THR A 79 -2.51 2.11 -13.16
C THR A 79 -2.05 3.52 -13.56
N GLU A 80 -1.69 3.69 -14.83
CA GLU A 80 -1.40 5.00 -15.43
C GLU A 80 -2.50 6.04 -15.12
N THR A 81 -3.78 5.69 -15.27
CA THR A 81 -4.90 6.60 -14.97
C THR A 81 -4.91 7.02 -13.50
N GLN A 82 -4.58 6.09 -12.60
CA GLN A 82 -4.54 6.36 -11.17
C GLN A 82 -3.37 7.26 -10.81
N THR A 83 -2.17 7.01 -11.34
CA THR A 83 -1.01 7.87 -11.10
C THR A 83 -1.17 9.25 -11.75
N ALA A 84 -1.85 9.34 -12.89
CA ALA A 84 -2.20 10.61 -13.53
C ALA A 84 -3.11 11.49 -12.65
N ALA A 85 -3.98 10.88 -11.84
CA ALA A 85 -4.90 11.56 -10.94
C ALA A 85 -4.23 12.11 -9.66
N ILE A 86 -3.06 11.59 -9.28
CA ILE A 86 -2.29 12.02 -8.08
C ILE A 86 -1.59 13.38 -8.30
N SER A 87 -1.62 13.92 -9.53
CA SER A 87 -0.99 15.20 -9.86
C SER A 87 -1.57 16.34 -9.01
N PRO A 88 -0.72 17.22 -8.44
CA PRO A 88 -1.21 18.43 -7.79
C PRO A 88 -2.02 19.24 -8.81
N THR A 89 -3.24 19.63 -8.43
CA THR A 89 -3.99 20.66 -9.15
C THR A 89 -3.26 21.97 -8.92
N GLY A 90 -2.44 22.38 -9.89
CA GLY A 90 -2.04 23.78 -10.04
C GLY A 90 -3.19 24.59 -10.58
#